data_AF-A0A6B9YET2-F1
#
_entry.id   AF-A0A6B9YET2-F1
#
_cell.length_a   1.000
_cell.length_b   1.000
_cell.length_c   1.000
_cell.angle_alpha   90.00
_cell.angle_beta   90.00
_cell.angle_gamma   90.00
#
_symmetry.space_group_name_H-M   'P 1'
#
loop_
_entity.id
_entity.type
_entity.pdbx_description
1 polymer ?
#
loop_
_entity_poly.entity_id
_entity_poly.type
_entity_poly.pdbx_seq_one_letter_code
_entity_poly.pdbx_strand_id
1 'polypeptide(L)'
;MASRTEAIVQYSLDALLEDETFLPNLTGEARKQAFTSLASILSTPNHIHKAFLRVALENKKVVRVPAFRVQHNNTLGPYKGGIRFHESVNEDEVTNLAALMTLKNALHEVPFGGGKGGVVINPRDFSEKDLHKISVKYVHYFSDALGTDKDIPAPDMGTGEREMDWMMAEYKSIKPGEPYRGSFTGKSVVNGGSLGRREATGKGVYFTFRYLIHDFVNQQQQLLANTDNRFAKTALETANRPLNIAVQGFGNVGSVAALEAYQCTHLQNKVVAVSDRNVTLYNSEGLNIPGLINFTKQNQGDLPATEEQLEKSGVKAKIMGREEVLYLEVDALILAALEDQIREDNVQQIKAPVIVEGANAPVTSAADKVLSDQGVIIIPDILANAGGVIVSYLEWLQGRETQFYTEEQVFKMLYDKMQHTLDAILPQFFNDPFPLRENCYIHAVMKLSTILYRHGKLY
;
A
#
# COMPACT_ATOMS: atom_id res chain seq x y z
N MET A 1 16.59 -8.01 -6.80
CA MET A 1 15.28 -7.79 -6.15
C MET A 1 14.33 -8.98 -6.25
N ALA A 2 14.44 -9.90 -7.24
CA ALA A 2 13.66 -11.14 -7.31
C ALA A 2 13.73 -12.03 -6.03
N SER A 3 14.68 -11.79 -5.11
CA SER A 3 14.89 -12.61 -3.92
C SER A 3 14.14 -12.19 -2.64
N ARG A 4 13.41 -11.04 -2.60
CA ARG A 4 12.84 -10.55 -1.32
C ARG A 4 11.48 -11.19 -1.01
N THR A 5 10.56 -11.24 -1.97
CA THR A 5 9.21 -11.77 -1.73
C THR A 5 9.19 -13.30 -1.62
N GLU A 6 9.99 -14.01 -2.42
CA GLU A 6 10.16 -15.46 -2.29
C GLU A 6 10.72 -15.83 -0.92
N ALA A 7 11.73 -15.10 -0.43
CA ALA A 7 12.28 -15.30 0.90
C ALA A 7 11.24 -15.03 2.01
N ILE A 8 10.41 -13.99 1.85
CA ILE A 8 9.30 -13.71 2.77
C ILE A 8 8.31 -14.87 2.81
N VAL A 9 7.90 -15.37 1.64
CA VAL A 9 6.96 -16.50 1.56
C VAL A 9 7.57 -17.75 2.18
N GLN A 10 8.82 -18.07 1.85
CA GLN A 10 9.50 -19.23 2.40
C GLN A 10 9.63 -19.15 3.92
N TYR A 11 10.06 -18.01 4.44
CA TYR A 11 10.18 -17.78 5.87
C TYR A 11 8.84 -17.95 6.60
N SER A 12 7.76 -17.37 6.06
CA SER A 12 6.41 -17.55 6.61
C SER A 12 5.95 -19.01 6.58
N LEU A 13 6.30 -19.75 5.52
CA LEU A 13 5.99 -21.17 5.43
C LEU A 13 6.82 -22.01 6.41
N ASP A 14 8.07 -21.66 6.65
CA ASP A 14 8.92 -22.34 7.64
C ASP A 14 8.35 -22.16 9.06
N ALA A 15 7.94 -20.93 9.42
CA ALA A 15 7.28 -20.65 10.69
C ALA A 15 5.97 -21.45 10.86
N LEU A 16 5.16 -21.52 9.80
CA LEU A 16 3.91 -22.29 9.80
C LEU A 16 4.15 -23.80 9.80
N LEU A 17 5.26 -24.29 9.25
CA LEU A 17 5.60 -25.71 9.23
C LEU A 17 5.84 -26.23 10.65
N GLU A 18 6.46 -25.40 11.50
CA GLU A 18 6.75 -25.70 12.91
C GLU A 18 5.50 -25.65 13.81
N ASP A 19 4.46 -24.90 13.42
CA ASP A 19 3.19 -24.85 14.16
C ASP A 19 2.27 -26.05 13.86
N GLU A 20 2.32 -27.07 14.73
CA GLU A 20 1.48 -28.27 14.62
C GLU A 20 -0.03 -28.00 14.73
N THR A 21 -0.44 -26.84 15.27
CA THR A 21 -1.86 -26.46 15.35
C THR A 21 -2.40 -25.98 14.00
N PHE A 22 -1.52 -25.51 13.11
CA PHE A 22 -1.85 -25.12 11.76
C PHE A 22 -1.92 -26.34 10.82
N LEU A 23 -3.07 -26.54 10.18
CA LEU A 23 -3.38 -27.73 9.36
C LEU A 23 -3.12 -29.07 10.11
N PRO A 24 -3.81 -29.32 11.25
CA PRO A 24 -3.49 -30.42 12.15
C PRO A 24 -3.73 -31.82 11.54
N ASN A 25 -4.50 -31.89 10.45
CA ASN A 25 -4.75 -33.13 9.73
C ASN A 25 -3.55 -33.58 8.87
N LEU A 26 -2.60 -32.69 8.60
CA LEU A 26 -1.37 -33.01 7.88
C LEU A 26 -0.26 -33.33 8.88
N THR A 27 0.22 -34.57 8.86
CA THR A 27 1.28 -35.05 9.76
C THR A 27 2.42 -35.68 8.98
N GLY A 28 3.61 -35.74 9.60
CA GLY A 28 4.78 -36.43 9.06
C GLY A 28 5.18 -35.97 7.65
N GLU A 29 5.33 -36.93 6.74
CA GLU A 29 5.76 -36.68 5.35
C GLU A 29 4.73 -35.89 4.54
N ALA A 30 3.42 -36.15 4.74
CA ALA A 30 2.35 -35.44 4.05
C ALA A 30 2.37 -33.93 4.38
N ARG A 31 2.71 -33.56 5.62
CA ARG A 31 2.91 -32.16 6.02
C ARG A 31 4.07 -31.54 5.24
N LYS A 32 5.24 -32.18 5.24
CA LYS A 32 6.42 -31.67 4.52
C LYS A 32 6.15 -31.51 3.02
N GLN A 33 5.45 -32.47 2.42
CA GLN A 33 5.06 -32.41 1.02
C GLN A 33 4.11 -31.23 0.76
N ALA A 34 3.08 -31.05 1.59
CA ALA A 34 2.15 -29.94 1.45
C ALA A 34 2.85 -28.57 1.52
N PHE A 35 3.79 -28.39 2.46
CA PHE A 35 4.56 -27.15 2.58
C PHE A 35 5.53 -26.92 1.41
N THR A 36 6.12 -27.99 0.86
CA THR A 36 6.90 -27.92 -0.38
C THR A 36 6.03 -27.46 -1.55
N SER A 37 4.81 -28.01 -1.68
CA SER A 37 3.84 -27.58 -2.69
C SER A 37 3.41 -26.13 -2.49
N LEU A 38 3.18 -25.69 -1.24
CA LEU A 38 2.85 -24.30 -0.92
C LEU A 38 3.96 -23.34 -1.36
N ALA A 39 5.22 -23.67 -1.05
CA ALA A 39 6.37 -22.85 -1.46
C ALA A 39 6.43 -22.72 -2.98
N SER A 40 6.23 -23.81 -3.72
CA SER A 40 6.20 -23.78 -5.19
C SER A 40 5.04 -22.95 -5.75
N ILE A 41 3.83 -23.10 -5.19
CA ILE A 41 2.63 -22.39 -5.66
C ILE A 41 2.70 -20.88 -5.37
N LEU A 42 3.28 -20.49 -4.25
CA LEU A 42 3.31 -19.09 -3.79
C LEU A 42 4.56 -18.32 -4.21
N SER A 43 5.62 -18.99 -4.65
CA SER A 43 6.84 -18.33 -5.17
C SER A 43 6.74 -17.95 -6.65
N THR A 44 5.88 -18.63 -7.43
CA THR A 44 5.84 -18.49 -8.88
C THR A 44 4.52 -17.86 -9.35
N PRO A 45 4.54 -16.84 -10.22
CA PRO A 45 3.31 -16.29 -10.78
C PRO A 45 2.60 -17.29 -11.70
N ASN A 46 1.27 -17.27 -11.71
CA ASN A 46 0.46 -18.09 -12.61
C ASN A 46 0.68 -17.73 -14.09
N HIS A 47 0.74 -16.43 -14.40
CA HIS A 47 0.92 -15.96 -15.77
C HIS A 47 1.80 -14.70 -15.86
N ILE A 48 2.63 -14.63 -16.88
CA ILE A 48 3.40 -13.43 -17.26
C ILE A 48 3.08 -13.10 -18.72
N HIS A 49 2.36 -12.00 -18.94
CA HIS A 49 2.05 -11.49 -20.27
C HIS A 49 3.04 -10.38 -20.66
N LYS A 50 3.64 -10.50 -21.85
CA LYS A 50 4.63 -9.54 -22.38
C LYS A 50 4.23 -9.09 -23.77
N ALA A 51 4.38 -7.80 -24.05
CA ALA A 51 4.14 -7.25 -25.36
C ALA A 51 5.08 -6.07 -25.65
N PHE A 52 5.33 -5.83 -26.94
CA PHE A 52 5.87 -4.56 -27.41
C PHE A 52 4.74 -3.79 -28.08
N LEU A 53 4.19 -2.79 -27.39
CA LEU A 53 3.13 -1.94 -27.91
C LEU A 53 3.67 -1.14 -29.09
N ARG A 54 3.12 -1.40 -30.29
CA ARG A 54 3.43 -0.65 -31.50
C ARG A 54 2.46 0.52 -31.62
N VAL A 55 2.96 1.73 -31.40
CA VAL A 55 2.14 2.94 -31.33
C VAL A 55 2.65 3.98 -32.32
N ALA A 56 1.75 4.50 -33.17
CA ALA A 56 2.03 5.62 -34.06
C ALA A 56 1.75 6.94 -33.32
N LEU A 57 2.83 7.66 -32.99
CA LEU A 57 2.78 8.93 -32.27
C LEU A 57 2.25 10.07 -33.15
N GLU A 58 1.90 11.21 -32.57
CA GLU A 58 1.45 12.40 -33.32
C GLU A 58 2.48 12.90 -34.33
N ASN A 59 3.78 12.77 -34.01
CA ASN A 59 4.87 13.09 -34.93
C ASN A 59 5.10 12.05 -36.05
N LYS A 60 4.17 11.11 -36.22
CA LYS A 60 4.21 10.00 -37.21
C LYS A 60 5.32 8.97 -36.98
N LYS A 61 6.13 9.09 -35.91
CA LYS A 61 7.09 8.06 -35.51
C LYS A 61 6.33 6.88 -34.90
N VAL A 62 6.73 5.66 -35.28
CA VAL A 62 6.25 4.45 -34.61
C VAL A 62 7.22 4.11 -33.48
N VAL A 63 6.71 4.05 -32.26
CA VAL A 63 7.46 3.57 -31.10
C VAL A 63 7.07 2.13 -30.78
N ARG A 64 8.03 1.40 -30.20
CA ARG A 64 7.86 0.04 -29.67
C ARG A 64 8.10 0.12 -28.17
N VAL A 65 7.03 0.03 -27.40
CA VAL A 65 7.08 0.21 -25.95
C VAL A 65 6.95 -1.15 -25.27
N PRO A 66 7.97 -1.63 -24.53
CA PRO A 66 7.82 -2.84 -23.72
C PRO A 66 6.71 -2.66 -22.68
N ALA A 67 5.87 -3.68 -22.54
CA ALA A 67 4.77 -3.70 -21.59
C ALA A 67 4.56 -5.10 -21.00
N PHE A 68 4.09 -5.13 -19.76
CA PHE A 68 3.94 -6.32 -18.94
C PHE A 68 2.59 -6.33 -18.24
N ARG A 69 1.98 -7.51 -18.09
CA ARG A 69 0.94 -7.79 -17.09
C ARG A 69 1.25 -9.13 -16.42
N VAL A 70 1.58 -9.12 -15.14
CA VAL A 70 1.84 -10.31 -14.33
C VAL A 70 0.65 -10.60 -13.45
N GLN A 71 0.27 -11.89 -13.41
CA GLN A 71 -0.81 -12.45 -12.62
C GLN A 71 -0.20 -13.49 -11.68
N HIS A 72 -0.07 -13.15 -10.40
CA HIS A 72 0.69 -13.94 -9.45
C HIS A 72 -0.09 -15.15 -8.96
N ASN A 73 -1.19 -14.94 -8.24
CA ASN A 73 -2.00 -16.02 -7.69
C ASN A 73 -3.46 -15.58 -7.56
N ASN A 74 -4.41 -16.39 -8.04
CA ASN A 74 -5.85 -16.13 -8.02
C ASN A 74 -6.65 -16.98 -7.01
N THR A 75 -5.98 -17.59 -6.03
CA THR A 75 -6.63 -18.50 -5.05
C THR A 75 -7.84 -17.85 -4.35
N LEU A 76 -7.78 -16.55 -4.09
CA LEU A 76 -8.84 -15.80 -3.39
C LEU A 76 -9.86 -15.14 -4.33
N GLY A 77 -9.61 -15.10 -5.64
CA GLY A 77 -10.45 -14.39 -6.61
C GLY A 77 -9.66 -13.78 -7.76
N PRO A 78 -10.27 -12.87 -8.56
CA PRO A 78 -9.63 -12.30 -9.74
C PRO A 78 -8.37 -11.53 -9.37
N TYR A 79 -7.41 -11.46 -10.29
CA TYR A 79 -6.16 -10.74 -10.07
C TYR A 79 -6.43 -9.23 -9.90
N LYS A 80 -5.71 -8.59 -8.97
CA LYS A 80 -5.84 -7.15 -8.72
C LYS A 80 -4.48 -6.50 -8.60
N GLY A 81 -4.30 -5.40 -9.32
CA GLY A 81 -3.26 -4.42 -9.03
C GLY A 81 -2.92 -3.48 -10.18
N GLY A 82 -2.11 -2.47 -9.85
CA GLY A 82 -1.95 -1.26 -10.65
C GLY A 82 -1.21 -1.45 -11.98
N ILE A 83 -1.23 -0.43 -12.83
CA ILE A 83 -0.42 -0.32 -14.06
C ILE A 83 0.53 0.87 -13.90
N ARG A 84 1.84 0.60 -13.90
CA ARG A 84 2.89 1.61 -13.74
C ARG A 84 3.40 2.09 -15.10
N PHE A 85 3.45 3.40 -15.32
CA PHE A 85 4.12 4.02 -16.47
C PHE A 85 5.42 4.64 -15.98
N HIS A 86 6.53 3.93 -16.16
CA HIS A 86 7.85 4.40 -15.73
C HIS A 86 8.97 3.75 -16.54
N GLU A 87 10.07 4.47 -16.72
CA GLU A 87 11.23 4.03 -17.50
C GLU A 87 12.03 2.90 -16.84
N SER A 88 11.95 2.75 -15.52
CA SER A 88 12.61 1.66 -14.77
C SER A 88 11.88 0.32 -14.83
N VAL A 89 10.64 0.30 -15.33
CA VAL A 89 9.78 -0.88 -15.31
C VAL A 89 10.49 -2.05 -15.98
N ASN A 90 10.56 -3.18 -15.27
CA ASN A 90 11.06 -4.44 -15.78
C ASN A 90 10.22 -5.60 -15.23
N GLU A 91 10.35 -6.77 -15.84
CA GLU A 91 9.56 -7.96 -15.49
C GLU A 91 9.71 -8.39 -14.03
N ASP A 92 10.93 -8.39 -13.50
CA ASP A 92 11.20 -8.82 -12.13
C ASP A 92 10.51 -7.89 -11.14
N GLU A 93 10.60 -6.58 -11.35
CA GLU A 93 9.90 -5.58 -10.54
C GLU A 93 8.37 -5.82 -10.56
N VAL A 94 7.79 -5.98 -11.76
CA VAL A 94 6.34 -6.21 -11.91
C VAL A 94 5.91 -7.52 -11.25
N THR A 95 6.73 -8.57 -11.35
CA THR A 95 6.48 -9.87 -10.72
C THR A 95 6.47 -9.78 -9.20
N ASN A 96 7.49 -9.13 -8.62
CA ASN A 96 7.58 -8.92 -7.18
C ASN A 96 6.39 -8.11 -6.65
N LEU A 97 6.00 -7.05 -7.36
CA LEU A 97 4.85 -6.23 -6.99
C LEU A 97 3.52 -7.01 -7.12
N ALA A 98 3.38 -7.91 -8.09
CA ALA A 98 2.20 -8.77 -8.21
C ALA A 98 2.11 -9.77 -7.04
N ALA A 99 3.24 -10.34 -6.61
CA ALA A 99 3.30 -11.20 -5.43
C ALA A 99 2.92 -10.45 -4.14
N LEU A 100 3.44 -9.23 -3.96
CA LEU A 100 3.06 -8.37 -2.84
C LEU A 100 1.55 -8.04 -2.86
N MET A 101 0.94 -7.86 -4.03
CA MET A 101 -0.51 -7.68 -4.13
C MET A 101 -1.29 -8.93 -3.69
N THR A 102 -0.81 -10.14 -3.99
CA THR A 102 -1.42 -11.39 -3.48
C THR A 102 -1.41 -11.39 -1.96
N LEU A 103 -0.26 -11.12 -1.33
CA LEU A 103 -0.13 -11.12 0.12
C LEU A 103 -0.98 -10.02 0.77
N LYS A 104 -0.97 -8.81 0.20
CA LYS A 104 -1.77 -7.67 0.69
C LYS A 104 -3.27 -7.95 0.64
N ASN A 105 -3.75 -8.52 -0.47
CA ASN A 105 -5.17 -8.87 -0.59
C ASN A 105 -5.56 -9.98 0.39
N ALA A 106 -4.69 -10.99 0.57
CA ALA A 106 -4.90 -12.05 1.55
C ALA A 106 -4.97 -11.53 2.98
N LEU A 107 -4.05 -10.63 3.37
CA LEU A 107 -4.00 -10.02 4.70
C LEU A 107 -5.29 -9.26 5.03
N HIS A 108 -5.79 -8.49 4.07
CA HIS A 108 -6.97 -7.65 4.25
C HIS A 108 -8.29 -8.34 3.92
N GLU A 109 -8.28 -9.64 3.69
CA GLU A 109 -9.45 -10.42 3.25
C GLU A 109 -10.22 -9.75 2.11
N VAL A 110 -9.48 -9.15 1.19
CA VAL A 110 -10.02 -8.64 -0.06
C VAL A 110 -10.07 -9.84 -1.02
N PRO A 111 -11.22 -10.16 -1.64
CA PRO A 111 -11.40 -11.39 -2.42
C PRO A 111 -10.75 -11.29 -3.80
N PHE A 112 -9.45 -10.98 -3.83
CA PHE A 112 -8.65 -10.78 -5.01
C PHE A 112 -7.33 -11.55 -4.92
N GLY A 113 -6.90 -12.05 -6.07
CA GLY A 113 -5.53 -12.43 -6.32
C GLY A 113 -4.58 -11.24 -6.51
N GLY A 114 -3.31 -11.51 -6.74
CA GLY A 114 -2.30 -10.47 -6.98
C GLY A 114 -2.01 -10.29 -8.47
N GLY A 115 -2.09 -9.06 -8.96
CA GLY A 115 -1.71 -8.71 -10.33
C GLY A 115 -0.91 -7.41 -10.37
N LYS A 116 -0.11 -7.20 -11.41
CA LYS A 116 0.60 -5.92 -11.64
C LYS A 116 0.91 -5.74 -13.11
N GLY A 117 0.75 -4.52 -13.60
CA GLY A 117 1.10 -4.13 -14.96
C GLY A 117 2.19 -3.08 -14.99
N GLY A 118 2.89 -2.99 -16.12
CA GLY A 118 3.94 -2.03 -16.32
C GLY A 118 4.11 -1.67 -17.80
N VAL A 119 4.41 -0.41 -18.08
CA VAL A 119 4.71 0.11 -19.42
C VAL A 119 5.98 0.95 -19.32
N VAL A 120 6.99 0.59 -20.11
CA VAL A 120 8.34 1.16 -20.03
C VAL A 120 8.41 2.49 -20.80
N ILE A 121 7.91 3.56 -20.16
CA ILE A 121 7.92 4.93 -20.68
C ILE A 121 8.10 5.94 -19.55
N ASN A 122 8.68 7.11 -19.86
CA ASN A 122 8.47 8.29 -19.05
C ASN A 122 7.24 9.03 -19.58
N PRO A 123 6.11 9.10 -18.83
CA PRO A 123 4.88 9.69 -19.33
C PRO A 123 5.00 11.19 -19.65
N ARG A 124 6.02 11.88 -19.12
CA ARG A 124 6.28 13.30 -19.39
C ARG A 124 6.80 13.57 -20.79
N ASP A 125 7.32 12.55 -21.47
CA ASP A 125 7.85 12.66 -22.83
C ASP A 125 6.76 12.55 -23.90
N PHE A 126 5.51 12.27 -23.50
CA PHE A 126 4.40 12.00 -24.41
C PHE A 126 3.30 13.05 -24.26
N SER A 127 2.68 13.42 -25.38
CA SER A 127 1.46 14.21 -25.34
C SER A 127 0.32 13.38 -24.75
N GLU A 128 -0.72 14.04 -24.26
CA GLU A 128 -1.91 13.39 -23.73
C GLU A 128 -2.55 12.42 -24.74
N LYS A 129 -2.58 12.79 -26.02
CA LYS A 129 -3.12 11.93 -27.10
C LYS A 129 -2.25 10.70 -27.33
N ASP A 130 -0.93 10.83 -27.22
CA ASP A 130 -0.03 9.70 -27.37
C ASP A 130 -0.12 8.76 -26.16
N LEU A 131 -0.27 9.30 -24.94
CA LEU A 131 -0.60 8.49 -23.75
C LEU A 131 -1.93 7.75 -23.91
N HIS A 132 -2.97 8.40 -24.43
CA HIS A 132 -4.24 7.75 -24.74
C HIS A 132 -4.05 6.56 -25.70
N LYS A 133 -3.31 6.74 -26.81
CA LYS A 133 -3.04 5.65 -27.76
C LYS A 133 -2.25 4.51 -27.12
N ILE A 134 -1.28 4.80 -26.26
CA ILE A 134 -0.51 3.79 -25.54
C ILE A 134 -1.44 2.99 -24.61
N SER A 135 -2.31 3.67 -23.86
CA SER A 135 -3.29 3.05 -22.96
C SER A 135 -4.28 2.16 -23.71
N VAL A 136 -4.83 2.63 -24.83
CA VAL A 136 -5.70 1.85 -25.72
C VAL A 136 -4.97 0.60 -26.25
N LYS A 137 -3.73 0.76 -26.72
CA LYS A 137 -2.93 -0.38 -27.20
C LYS A 137 -2.65 -1.38 -26.07
N TYR A 138 -2.34 -0.93 -24.86
CA TYR A 138 -2.15 -1.82 -23.72
C TYR A 138 -3.38 -2.73 -23.53
N VAL A 139 -4.59 -2.16 -23.56
CA VAL A 139 -5.84 -2.93 -23.44
C VAL A 139 -5.98 -3.95 -24.56
N HIS A 140 -5.75 -3.57 -25.82
CA HIS A 140 -5.83 -4.52 -26.92
C HIS A 140 -4.89 -5.73 -26.75
N TYR A 141 -3.63 -5.47 -26.40
CA TYR A 141 -2.62 -6.53 -26.29
C TYR A 141 -2.89 -7.50 -25.12
N PHE A 142 -3.56 -7.03 -24.06
CA PHE A 142 -3.82 -7.83 -22.86
C PHE A 142 -5.31 -8.14 -22.64
N SER A 143 -6.18 -7.87 -23.61
CA SER A 143 -7.64 -7.91 -23.45
C SER A 143 -8.20 -9.25 -22.98
N ASP A 144 -7.56 -10.37 -23.32
CA ASP A 144 -8.00 -11.71 -22.89
C ASP A 144 -7.66 -12.03 -21.44
N ALA A 145 -6.59 -11.40 -20.91
CA ALA A 145 -6.15 -11.52 -19.53
C ALA A 145 -6.97 -10.60 -18.61
N LEU A 146 -7.42 -9.45 -19.11
CA LEU A 146 -8.20 -8.46 -18.38
C LEU A 146 -9.68 -8.84 -18.29
N GLY A 147 -10.37 -8.37 -17.25
CA GLY A 147 -11.82 -8.48 -17.14
C GLY A 147 -12.35 -8.37 -15.72
N THR A 148 -13.67 -8.16 -15.59
CA THR A 148 -14.36 -7.93 -14.30
C THR A 148 -14.17 -9.05 -13.29
N ASP A 149 -14.00 -10.28 -13.78
CA ASP A 149 -13.88 -11.51 -12.99
C ASP A 149 -12.59 -12.27 -13.32
N LYS A 150 -11.63 -11.62 -13.98
CA LYS A 150 -10.33 -12.21 -14.36
C LYS A 150 -9.18 -11.44 -13.73
N ASP A 151 -8.99 -10.20 -14.18
CA ASP A 151 -7.89 -9.34 -13.77
C ASP A 151 -8.29 -7.88 -13.90
N ILE A 152 -8.23 -7.16 -12.79
CA ILE A 152 -8.83 -5.84 -12.61
C ILE A 152 -7.70 -4.83 -12.32
N PRO A 153 -7.25 -4.05 -13.31
CA PRO A 153 -6.19 -3.07 -13.08
C PRO A 153 -6.64 -1.88 -12.25
N ALA A 154 -5.66 -1.08 -11.82
CA ALA A 154 -5.82 0.16 -11.07
C ALA A 154 -4.72 1.17 -11.46
N PRO A 155 -4.77 2.42 -10.98
CA PRO A 155 -3.65 3.33 -11.07
C PRO A 155 -2.42 2.84 -10.30
N ASP A 156 -1.26 3.26 -10.76
CA ASP A 156 0.03 3.20 -10.07
C ASP A 156 0.87 4.43 -10.47
N MET A 157 2.17 4.45 -10.17
CA MET A 157 3.06 5.53 -10.57
C MET A 157 2.98 5.79 -12.09
N GLY A 158 2.72 7.05 -12.45
CA GLY A 158 2.58 7.47 -13.85
C GLY A 158 1.20 7.25 -14.48
N THR A 159 0.23 6.71 -13.74
CA THR A 159 -1.17 6.56 -14.21
C THR A 159 -2.16 7.06 -13.15
N GLY A 160 -3.34 7.51 -13.59
CA GLY A 160 -4.40 8.02 -12.72
C GLY A 160 -5.80 7.67 -13.25
N GLU A 161 -6.80 8.41 -12.78
CA GLU A 161 -8.20 8.23 -13.20
C GLU A 161 -8.39 8.32 -14.71
N ARG A 162 -7.63 9.21 -15.37
CA ARG A 162 -7.66 9.43 -16.82
C ARG A 162 -7.29 8.17 -17.59
N GLU A 163 -6.17 7.54 -17.25
CA GLU A 163 -5.76 6.30 -17.92
C GLU A 163 -6.74 5.16 -17.63
N MET A 164 -7.28 5.08 -16.41
CA MET A 164 -8.29 4.05 -16.08
C MET A 164 -9.59 4.24 -16.86
N ASP A 165 -10.03 5.48 -17.05
CA ASP A 165 -11.21 5.82 -17.85
C ASP A 165 -11.03 5.43 -19.31
N TRP A 166 -9.90 5.80 -19.91
CA TRP A 166 -9.56 5.42 -21.28
C TRP A 166 -9.49 3.91 -21.46
N MET A 167 -8.82 3.21 -20.54
CA MET A 167 -8.63 1.77 -20.63
C MET A 167 -9.95 1.01 -20.43
N MET A 168 -10.81 1.45 -19.50
CA MET A 168 -12.14 0.85 -19.33
C MET A 168 -13.04 1.11 -20.54
N ALA A 169 -12.99 2.32 -21.11
CA ALA A 169 -13.73 2.65 -22.32
C ALA A 169 -13.30 1.79 -23.50
N GLU A 170 -11.99 1.58 -23.67
CA GLU A 170 -11.46 0.70 -24.71
C GLU A 170 -11.91 -0.76 -24.48
N TYR A 171 -11.80 -1.27 -23.25
CA TYR A 171 -12.23 -2.63 -22.90
C TYR A 171 -13.72 -2.86 -23.26
N LYS A 172 -14.58 -1.88 -22.92
CA LYS A 172 -15.99 -1.89 -23.30
C LYS A 172 -16.17 -1.92 -24.82
N SER A 173 -15.37 -1.17 -25.57
CA SER A 173 -15.47 -1.10 -27.03
C SER A 173 -15.10 -2.42 -27.71
N ILE A 174 -14.09 -3.12 -27.19
CA ILE A 174 -13.62 -4.39 -27.78
C ILE A 174 -14.41 -5.62 -27.29
N LYS A 175 -15.12 -5.50 -26.17
CA LYS A 175 -16.01 -6.55 -25.61
C LYS A 175 -17.45 -6.03 -25.51
N PRO A 176 -18.12 -5.72 -26.65
CA PRO A 176 -19.47 -5.17 -26.62
C PRO A 176 -20.47 -6.17 -26.03
N GLY A 177 -21.29 -5.70 -25.08
CA GLY A 177 -22.30 -6.52 -24.40
C GLY A 177 -21.82 -7.24 -23.15
N GLU A 178 -20.51 -7.24 -22.86
CA GLU A 178 -19.96 -7.80 -21.62
C GLU A 178 -19.99 -6.77 -20.47
N PRO A 179 -20.08 -7.20 -19.20
CA PRO A 179 -19.85 -6.34 -18.05
C PRO A 179 -18.47 -5.68 -18.13
N TYR A 180 -18.41 -4.35 -18.00
CA TYR A 180 -17.16 -3.60 -18.15
C TYR A 180 -16.84 -2.68 -16.97
N ARG A 181 -17.83 -2.25 -16.17
CA ARG A 181 -17.61 -1.24 -15.11
C ARG A 181 -16.58 -1.66 -14.06
N GLY A 182 -16.54 -2.95 -13.74
CA GLY A 182 -15.57 -3.54 -12.81
C GLY A 182 -14.27 -3.99 -13.45
N SER A 183 -14.04 -3.75 -14.76
CA SER A 183 -12.81 -4.19 -15.43
C SER A 183 -11.58 -3.37 -15.02
N PHE A 184 -11.79 -2.13 -14.56
CA PHE A 184 -10.78 -1.24 -14.00
C PHE A 184 -11.34 -0.54 -12.76
N THR A 185 -10.47 -0.25 -11.79
CA THR A 185 -10.80 0.57 -10.60
C THR A 185 -9.93 1.82 -10.55
N GLY A 186 -10.23 2.78 -9.67
CA GLY A 186 -9.54 4.07 -9.62
C GLY A 186 -9.93 4.96 -10.80
N LYS A 187 -11.14 4.79 -11.31
CA LYS A 187 -11.75 5.59 -12.39
C LYS A 187 -12.16 6.96 -11.88
N SER A 188 -12.53 7.87 -12.79
CA SER A 188 -13.14 9.12 -12.36
C SER A 188 -14.52 8.85 -11.75
N VAL A 189 -14.94 9.69 -10.79
CA VAL A 189 -16.25 9.55 -10.13
C VAL A 189 -17.40 9.59 -11.15
N VAL A 190 -17.29 10.46 -12.17
CA VAL A 190 -18.28 10.58 -13.25
C VAL A 190 -18.39 9.27 -14.07
N ASN A 191 -17.32 8.48 -14.14
CA ASN A 191 -17.26 7.21 -14.84
C ASN A 191 -17.42 5.99 -13.91
N GLY A 192 -18.01 6.19 -12.73
CA GLY A 192 -18.29 5.13 -11.76
C GLY A 192 -17.08 4.74 -10.89
N GLY A 193 -16.13 5.64 -10.72
CA GLY A 193 -15.12 5.57 -9.67
C GLY A 193 -15.71 5.79 -8.28
N SER A 194 -15.09 5.22 -7.25
CA SER A 194 -15.57 5.38 -5.87
C SER A 194 -15.17 6.74 -5.30
N LEU A 195 -16.09 7.39 -4.60
CA LEU A 195 -15.78 8.53 -3.74
C LEU A 195 -14.72 8.12 -2.70
N GLY A 196 -13.88 9.08 -2.29
CA GLY A 196 -12.82 8.86 -1.31
C GLY A 196 -11.66 7.96 -1.75
N ARG A 197 -11.66 7.42 -2.98
CA ARG A 197 -10.61 6.52 -3.47
C ARG A 197 -9.22 7.17 -3.47
N ARG A 198 -9.14 8.47 -3.76
CA ARG A 198 -7.89 9.21 -3.78
C ARG A 198 -7.30 9.31 -2.37
N GLU A 199 -8.13 9.62 -1.39
CA GLU A 199 -7.78 9.82 0.02
C GLU A 199 -7.55 8.49 0.77
N ALA A 200 -8.12 7.39 0.27
CA ALA A 200 -8.19 6.10 0.95
C ALA A 200 -6.84 5.57 1.50
N THR A 201 -5.76 5.70 0.73
CA THR A 201 -4.43 5.23 1.18
C THR A 201 -3.93 6.03 2.37
N GLY A 202 -3.99 7.37 2.33
CA GLY A 202 -3.54 8.22 3.44
C GLY A 202 -4.41 8.07 4.68
N LYS A 203 -5.74 7.90 4.50
CA LYS A 203 -6.63 7.57 5.61
C LYS A 203 -6.29 6.23 6.23
N GLY A 204 -6.06 5.18 5.43
CA GLY A 204 -5.68 3.87 5.94
C GLY A 204 -4.38 3.87 6.76
N VAL A 205 -3.39 4.65 6.31
CA VAL A 205 -2.13 4.86 7.04
C VAL A 205 -2.39 5.44 8.43
N TYR A 206 -3.22 6.47 8.53
CA TYR A 206 -3.55 7.03 9.83
C TYR A 206 -4.45 6.13 10.68
N PHE A 207 -5.43 5.46 10.05
CA PHE A 207 -6.37 4.58 10.75
C PHE A 207 -5.67 3.40 11.41
N THR A 208 -4.69 2.77 10.74
CA THR A 208 -3.89 1.69 11.31
C THR A 208 -3.05 2.15 12.49
N PHE A 209 -2.37 3.29 12.34
CA PHE A 209 -1.61 3.92 13.43
C PHE A 209 -2.49 4.24 14.64
N ARG A 210 -3.59 4.98 14.42
CA ARG A 210 -4.53 5.37 15.47
C ARG A 210 -5.11 4.13 16.15
N TYR A 211 -5.52 3.12 15.39
CA TYR A 211 -6.09 1.91 15.95
C TYR A 211 -5.11 1.18 16.88
N LEU A 212 -3.87 0.97 16.42
CA LEU A 212 -2.84 0.30 17.22
C LEU A 212 -2.57 1.07 18.52
N ILE A 213 -2.25 2.37 18.40
CA ILE A 213 -1.72 3.17 19.53
C ILE A 213 -2.82 3.62 20.51
N HIS A 214 -4.07 3.72 20.04
CA HIS A 214 -5.19 4.14 20.87
C HIS A 214 -6.19 3.01 21.15
N ASP A 215 -6.91 2.54 20.13
CA ASP A 215 -8.08 1.67 20.31
C ASP A 215 -7.67 0.31 20.87
N PHE A 216 -6.70 -0.34 20.23
CA PHE A 216 -6.21 -1.65 20.64
C PHE A 216 -5.53 -1.58 22.00
N VAL A 217 -4.61 -0.63 22.22
CA VAL A 217 -3.94 -0.47 23.52
C VAL A 217 -4.94 -0.25 24.65
N ASN A 218 -5.97 0.58 24.44
CA ASN A 218 -7.00 0.81 25.46
C ASN A 218 -7.89 -0.40 25.71
N GLN A 219 -8.18 -1.21 24.69
CA GLN A 219 -8.96 -2.45 24.84
C GLN A 219 -8.14 -3.58 25.48
N GLN A 220 -6.82 -3.61 25.24
CA GLN A 220 -5.95 -4.74 25.59
C GLN A 220 -4.87 -4.38 26.63
N GLN A 221 -5.12 -3.38 27.49
CA GLN A 221 -4.15 -2.93 28.50
C GLN A 221 -3.61 -4.07 29.37
N GLN A 222 -4.47 -5.01 29.77
CA GLN A 222 -4.07 -6.16 30.59
C GLN A 222 -3.16 -7.13 29.83
N LEU A 223 -3.43 -7.38 28.55
CA LEU A 223 -2.57 -8.21 27.70
C LEU A 223 -1.18 -7.55 27.59
N LEU A 224 -1.14 -6.26 27.27
CA LEU A 224 0.09 -5.51 27.04
C LEU A 224 0.93 -5.32 28.31
N ALA A 225 0.28 -5.22 29.48
CA ALA A 225 0.99 -5.08 30.76
C ALA A 225 1.61 -6.39 31.28
N ASN A 226 1.12 -7.54 30.80
CA ASN A 226 1.53 -8.87 31.29
C ASN A 226 2.48 -9.60 30.33
N THR A 227 2.86 -9.00 29.21
CA THR A 227 3.77 -9.58 28.22
C THR A 227 5.17 -8.98 28.36
N ASP A 228 6.20 -9.80 28.19
CA ASP A 228 7.60 -9.35 28.08
C ASP A 228 7.95 -8.90 26.65
N ASN A 229 6.96 -8.82 25.76
CA ASN A 229 7.15 -8.39 24.39
C ASN A 229 7.64 -6.93 24.34
N ARG A 230 8.81 -6.71 23.73
CA ARG A 230 9.47 -5.39 23.63
C ARG A 230 8.61 -4.31 22.97
N PHE A 231 7.74 -4.68 22.03
CA PHE A 231 6.85 -3.74 21.34
C PHE A 231 5.68 -3.30 22.22
N ALA A 232 5.25 -4.13 23.18
CA ALA A 232 4.18 -3.77 24.11
C ALA A 232 4.57 -2.56 24.96
N LYS A 233 5.84 -2.49 25.40
CA LYS A 233 6.39 -1.32 26.11
C LYS A 233 6.26 -0.05 25.27
N THR A 234 6.69 -0.09 24.01
CA THR A 234 6.59 1.05 23.09
C THR A 234 5.15 1.49 22.87
N ALA A 235 4.23 0.53 22.71
CA ALA A 235 2.80 0.81 22.55
C ALA A 235 2.19 1.47 23.79
N LEU A 236 2.58 1.03 24.99
CA LEU A 236 2.11 1.61 26.26
C LEU A 236 2.68 3.01 26.53
N GLU A 237 3.95 3.26 26.21
CA GLU A 237 4.61 4.59 26.39
C GLU A 237 4.05 5.66 25.45
N THR A 238 3.48 5.25 24.32
CA THR A 238 2.86 6.11 23.31
C THR A 238 1.34 6.22 23.47
N ALA A 239 0.73 5.51 24.43
CA ALA A 239 -0.71 5.53 24.64
C ALA A 239 -1.18 6.69 25.54
N ASN A 240 -2.46 7.05 25.41
CA ASN A 240 -3.18 7.96 26.30
C ASN A 240 -2.58 9.36 26.50
N ARG A 241 -1.79 9.84 25.51
CA ARG A 241 -1.28 11.21 25.47
C ARG A 241 -1.23 11.74 24.04
N PRO A 242 -1.20 13.08 23.86
CA PRO A 242 -0.88 13.68 22.57
C PRO A 242 0.49 13.24 22.04
N LEU A 243 0.55 12.97 20.74
CA LEU A 243 1.78 12.55 20.05
C LEU A 243 2.27 13.60 19.07
N ASN A 244 3.58 13.81 19.04
CA ASN A 244 4.27 14.58 18.02
C ASN A 244 4.52 13.69 16.81
N ILE A 245 3.97 14.09 15.65
CA ILE A 245 4.03 13.32 14.41
C ILE A 245 4.85 14.08 13.36
N ALA A 246 5.79 13.38 12.73
CA ALA A 246 6.46 13.82 11.52
C ALA A 246 5.94 13.03 10.31
N VAL A 247 5.74 13.72 9.18
CA VAL A 247 5.30 13.09 7.93
C VAL A 247 6.30 13.36 6.81
N GLN A 248 6.99 12.32 6.38
CA GLN A 248 7.87 12.39 5.21
C GLN A 248 7.05 12.29 3.92
N GLY A 249 7.13 13.30 3.07
CA GLY A 249 6.40 13.36 1.80
C GLY A 249 4.98 13.92 1.95
N PHE A 250 4.76 15.14 1.48
CA PHE A 250 3.47 15.84 1.56
C PHE A 250 2.64 15.73 0.27
N GLY A 251 2.77 14.60 -0.42
CA GLY A 251 1.90 14.23 -1.54
C GLY A 251 0.56 13.67 -1.06
N ASN A 252 -0.19 13.03 -1.96
CA ASN A 252 -1.54 12.55 -1.67
C ASN A 252 -1.66 11.67 -0.40
N VAL A 253 -0.73 10.74 -0.18
CA VAL A 253 -0.76 9.86 1.00
C VAL A 253 -0.44 10.65 2.27
N GLY A 254 0.71 11.32 2.30
CA GLY A 254 1.18 12.01 3.50
C GLY A 254 0.36 13.24 3.87
N SER A 255 -0.14 14.03 2.90
CA SER A 255 -1.00 15.18 3.20
C SER A 255 -2.33 14.75 3.83
N VAL A 256 -2.90 13.63 3.37
CA VAL A 256 -4.13 13.07 3.94
C VAL A 256 -3.85 12.48 5.32
N ALA A 257 -2.78 11.70 5.49
CA ALA A 257 -2.41 11.16 6.79
C ALA A 257 -2.13 12.28 7.83
N ALA A 258 -1.44 13.34 7.41
CA ALA A 258 -1.22 14.53 8.24
C ALA A 258 -2.53 15.24 8.60
N LEU A 259 -3.49 15.31 7.67
CA LEU A 259 -4.79 15.92 7.93
C LEU A 259 -5.61 15.08 8.93
N GLU A 260 -5.63 13.75 8.77
CA GLU A 260 -6.31 12.88 9.74
C GLU A 260 -5.68 12.99 11.12
N ALA A 261 -4.35 13.02 11.21
CA ALA A 261 -3.64 13.26 12.46
C ALA A 261 -4.01 14.59 13.10
N TYR A 262 -4.02 15.67 12.31
CA TYR A 262 -4.37 17.01 12.76
C TYR A 262 -5.83 17.12 13.26
N GLN A 263 -6.76 16.41 12.64
CA GLN A 263 -8.19 16.48 12.97
C GLN A 263 -8.64 15.48 14.04
N CYS A 264 -7.79 14.52 14.41
CA CYS A 264 -8.19 13.42 15.28
C CYS A 264 -8.44 13.90 16.71
N THR A 265 -9.69 13.75 17.16
CA THR A 265 -10.14 14.13 18.50
C THR A 265 -9.79 13.09 19.58
N HIS A 266 -9.47 11.84 19.20
CA HIS A 266 -9.13 10.77 20.14
C HIS A 266 -7.73 10.93 20.74
N LEU A 267 -6.73 11.28 19.90
CA LEU A 267 -5.33 11.38 20.32
C LEU A 267 -4.82 12.83 20.43
N GLN A 268 -5.54 13.82 19.89
CA GLN A 268 -5.13 15.25 19.91
C GLN A 268 -3.67 15.46 19.44
N ASN A 269 -3.27 14.73 18.40
CA ASN A 269 -1.90 14.72 17.90
C ASN A 269 -1.45 16.11 17.41
N LYS A 270 -0.14 16.37 17.49
CA LYS A 270 0.50 17.52 16.86
C LYS A 270 1.33 17.05 15.68
N VAL A 271 0.96 17.46 14.46
CA VAL A 271 1.85 17.28 13.31
C VAL A 271 2.91 18.38 13.37
N VAL A 272 4.10 18.03 13.87
CA VAL A 272 5.18 18.98 14.12
C VAL A 272 6.12 19.14 12.93
N ALA A 273 6.13 18.17 12.01
CA ALA A 273 6.96 18.24 10.83
C ALA A 273 6.32 17.62 9.60
N VAL A 274 6.52 18.25 8.44
CA VAL A 274 6.21 17.66 7.13
C VAL A 274 7.33 17.95 6.15
N SER A 275 7.56 17.09 5.16
CA SER A 275 8.55 17.34 4.11
C SER A 275 8.01 17.05 2.71
N ASP A 276 8.68 17.61 1.70
CA ASP A 276 8.51 17.27 0.30
C ASP A 276 9.87 17.02 -0.36
N ARG A 277 9.92 17.05 -1.69
CA ARG A 277 11.16 16.88 -2.46
C ARG A 277 12.19 18.00 -2.25
N ASN A 278 11.77 19.15 -1.69
CA ASN A 278 12.56 20.37 -1.58
C ASN A 278 13.00 20.63 -0.14
N VAL A 279 12.09 20.54 0.83
CA VAL A 279 12.29 21.04 2.20
C VAL A 279 11.61 20.17 3.26
N THR A 280 12.04 20.34 4.51
CA THR A 280 11.28 19.98 5.71
C THR A 280 10.77 21.25 6.38
N LEU A 281 9.49 21.28 6.73
CA LEU A 281 8.90 22.32 7.58
C LEU A 281 8.72 21.77 8.99
N TYR A 282 9.19 22.50 9.99
CA TYR A 282 9.13 22.11 11.40
C TYR A 282 8.52 23.21 12.27
N ASN A 283 7.61 22.83 13.17
CA ASN A 283 7.11 23.67 14.25
C ASN A 283 6.76 22.81 15.48
N SER A 284 7.46 23.05 16.60
CA SER A 284 7.24 22.32 17.86
C SER A 284 5.83 22.50 18.43
N GLU A 285 5.16 23.62 18.12
CA GLU A 285 3.78 23.88 18.54
C GLU A 285 2.74 23.23 17.63
N GLY A 286 3.16 22.66 16.50
CA GLY A 286 2.31 22.06 15.49
C GLY A 286 2.15 22.94 14.24
N LEU A 287 2.01 22.28 13.08
CA LEU A 287 1.83 22.91 11.79
C LEU A 287 0.34 23.07 11.45
N ASN A 288 -0.01 24.17 10.75
CA ASN A 288 -1.32 24.35 10.15
C ASN A 288 -1.44 23.50 8.87
N ILE A 289 -1.84 22.23 9.03
CA ILE A 289 -1.96 21.28 7.93
C ILE A 289 -2.98 21.71 6.86
N PRO A 290 -4.20 22.19 7.20
CA PRO A 290 -5.12 22.73 6.20
C PRO A 290 -4.52 23.88 5.36
N GLY A 291 -3.77 24.77 6.01
CA GLY A 291 -3.06 25.87 5.34
C GLY A 291 -2.02 25.37 4.35
N LEU A 292 -1.21 24.38 4.75
CA LEU A 292 -0.22 23.75 3.86
C LEU A 292 -0.88 23.04 2.68
N ILE A 293 -1.97 22.30 2.88
CA ILE A 293 -2.72 21.65 1.78
C ILE A 293 -3.26 22.68 0.79
N ASN A 294 -3.77 23.82 1.27
CA ASN A 294 -4.24 24.88 0.39
C ASN A 294 -3.09 25.52 -0.40
N PHE A 295 -1.93 25.72 0.24
CA PHE A 295 -0.74 26.23 -0.42
C PHE A 295 -0.25 25.29 -1.51
N THR A 296 -0.09 23.98 -1.23
CA THR A 296 0.46 23.04 -2.23
C THR A 296 -0.42 22.90 -3.46
N LYS A 297 -1.75 22.98 -3.31
CA LYS A 297 -2.70 23.01 -4.45
C LYS A 297 -2.44 24.16 -5.43
N GLN A 298 -1.93 25.28 -4.94
CA GLN A 298 -1.66 26.48 -5.75
C GLN A 298 -0.20 26.54 -6.25
N ASN A 299 0.67 25.65 -5.75
CA ASN A 299 2.13 25.70 -5.95
C ASN A 299 2.67 24.36 -6.47
N GLN A 300 1.99 23.75 -7.44
CA GLN A 300 2.43 22.52 -8.12
C GLN A 300 2.70 21.32 -7.18
N GLY A 301 2.09 21.32 -5.99
CA GLY A 301 2.28 20.29 -4.98
C GLY A 301 3.46 20.53 -4.02
N ASP A 302 4.23 21.60 -4.21
CA ASP A 302 5.41 21.90 -3.38
C ASP A 302 5.04 22.67 -2.11
N LEU A 303 5.74 22.35 -1.02
CA LEU A 303 5.68 23.07 0.24
C LEU A 303 6.34 24.45 0.13
N PRO A 304 5.97 25.42 0.99
CA PRO A 304 6.69 26.68 1.12
C PRO A 304 8.19 26.42 1.38
N ALA A 305 9.04 26.85 0.46
CA ALA A 305 10.50 26.67 0.53
C ALA A 305 11.25 27.97 0.85
N THR A 306 10.54 29.09 1.01
CA THR A 306 11.10 30.39 1.42
C THR A 306 10.27 31.04 2.52
N GLU A 307 10.89 31.92 3.30
CA GLU A 307 10.20 32.70 4.35
C GLU A 307 9.04 33.54 3.76
N GLU A 308 9.21 34.11 2.57
CA GLU A 308 8.14 34.85 1.88
C GLU A 308 6.93 33.94 1.56
N GLN A 309 7.18 32.69 1.15
CA GLN A 309 6.11 31.73 0.90
C GLN A 309 5.42 31.30 2.20
N LEU A 310 6.16 31.15 3.30
CA LEU A 310 5.60 30.86 4.62
C LEU A 310 4.69 32.01 5.09
N GLU A 311 5.15 33.25 5.00
CA GLU A 311 4.35 34.44 5.33
C GLU A 311 3.06 34.50 4.50
N LYS A 312 3.16 34.32 3.17
CA LYS A 312 1.98 34.29 2.27
C LYS A 312 1.00 33.16 2.60
N SER A 313 1.51 32.01 3.03
CA SER A 313 0.69 30.86 3.41
C SER A 313 0.04 31.00 4.80
N GLY A 314 0.51 31.95 5.62
CA GLY A 314 0.11 32.09 7.03
C GLY A 314 0.57 30.93 7.91
N VAL A 315 1.53 30.11 7.45
CA VAL A 315 2.08 28.96 8.19
C VAL A 315 3.33 29.38 8.92
N LYS A 316 3.38 29.13 10.23
CA LYS A 316 4.59 29.29 11.04
C LYS A 316 5.38 27.99 11.02
N ALA A 317 6.58 28.01 10.46
CA ALA A 317 7.48 26.86 10.44
C ALA A 317 8.93 27.33 10.29
N LYS A 318 9.87 26.52 10.75
CA LYS A 318 11.29 26.59 10.41
C LYS A 318 11.52 25.73 9.16
N ILE A 319 12.19 26.30 8.15
CA ILE A 319 12.61 25.57 6.96
C ILE A 319 13.92 24.83 7.26
N MET A 320 13.96 23.55 6.91
CA MET A 320 15.08 22.64 7.13
C MET A 320 15.36 21.83 5.86
N GLY A 321 16.49 21.13 5.82
CA GLY A 321 16.81 20.21 4.72
C GLY A 321 15.76 19.11 4.56
N ARG A 322 15.50 18.66 3.33
CA ARG A 322 14.43 17.68 3.03
C ARG A 322 14.51 16.36 3.82
N GLU A 323 15.71 15.93 4.21
CA GLU A 323 15.93 14.64 4.91
C GLU A 323 15.86 14.79 6.43
N GLU A 324 15.91 16.02 6.95
CA GLU A 324 15.89 16.31 8.39
C GLU A 324 14.66 15.73 9.09
N VAL A 325 13.52 15.65 8.38
CA VAL A 325 12.28 15.03 8.87
C VAL A 325 12.47 13.62 9.44
N LEU A 326 13.43 12.85 8.90
CA LEU A 326 13.69 11.46 9.30
C LEU A 326 14.39 11.37 10.66
N TYR A 327 15.12 12.41 11.05
CA TYR A 327 16.02 12.41 12.20
C TYR A 327 15.46 13.20 13.39
N LEU A 328 14.25 13.74 13.25
CA LEU A 328 13.57 14.48 14.31
C LEU A 328 13.20 13.56 15.47
N GLU A 329 13.25 14.14 16.67
CA GLU A 329 12.77 13.49 17.89
C GLU A 329 11.25 13.68 17.97
N VAL A 330 10.52 12.67 17.51
CA VAL A 330 9.05 12.63 17.44
C VAL A 330 8.54 11.27 17.93
N ASP A 331 7.26 11.20 18.29
CA ASP A 331 6.65 9.96 18.77
C ASP A 331 6.29 9.01 17.61
N ALA A 332 5.97 9.56 16.44
CA ALA A 332 5.70 8.77 15.25
C ALA A 332 6.23 9.43 13.96
N LEU A 333 6.83 8.61 13.10
CA LEU A 333 7.29 8.99 11.77
C LEU A 333 6.47 8.26 10.69
N ILE A 334 5.70 9.01 9.91
CA ILE A 334 4.96 8.48 8.77
C ILE A 334 5.82 8.64 7.50
N LEU A 335 6.17 7.53 6.86
CA LEU A 335 6.97 7.51 5.63
C LEU A 335 6.03 7.42 4.41
N ALA A 336 5.81 8.53 3.71
CA ALA A 336 4.86 8.64 2.60
C ALA A 336 5.49 9.24 1.31
N ALA A 337 6.81 9.06 1.15
CA ALA A 337 7.58 9.50 -0.02
C ALA A 337 7.90 8.33 -0.98
N LEU A 338 9.14 7.83 -0.98
CA LEU A 338 9.66 6.80 -1.88
C LEU A 338 10.08 5.54 -1.09
N GLU A 339 10.49 4.47 -1.79
CA GLU A 339 11.18 3.32 -1.19
C GLU A 339 12.54 3.66 -0.56
N ASP A 340 13.06 2.79 0.30
CA ASP A 340 14.43 2.80 0.86
C ASP A 340 14.89 4.16 1.46
N GLN A 341 14.01 4.81 2.22
CA GLN A 341 14.27 6.06 2.94
C GLN A 341 15.04 5.83 4.24
N ILE A 342 14.74 4.74 4.94
CA ILE A 342 15.51 4.28 6.10
C ILE A 342 16.33 3.05 5.71
N ARG A 343 17.64 3.20 5.84
CA ARG A 343 18.68 2.31 5.31
C ARG A 343 19.75 2.03 6.36
N GLU A 344 20.66 1.13 6.05
CA GLU A 344 21.78 0.74 6.91
C GLU A 344 22.66 1.94 7.31
N ASP A 345 22.81 2.93 6.42
CA ASP A 345 23.67 4.09 6.62
C ASP A 345 23.06 5.18 7.51
N ASN A 346 21.72 5.22 7.65
CA ASN A 346 21.03 6.26 8.42
C ASN A 346 20.15 5.73 9.58
N VAL A 347 19.94 4.42 9.70
CA VAL A 347 19.04 3.82 10.71
C VAL A 347 19.39 4.22 12.14
N GLN A 348 20.68 4.41 12.46
CA GLN A 348 21.15 4.80 13.80
C GLN A 348 20.75 6.23 14.19
N GLN A 349 20.31 7.06 13.23
CA GLN A 349 19.87 8.44 13.47
C GLN A 349 18.35 8.55 13.65
N ILE A 350 17.61 7.47 13.41
CA ILE A 350 16.15 7.45 13.54
C ILE A 350 15.79 7.37 15.03
N LYS A 351 14.96 8.31 15.48
CA LYS A 351 14.57 8.44 16.89
C LYS A 351 13.12 8.06 17.17
N ALA A 352 12.29 7.96 16.13
CA ALA A 352 10.87 7.72 16.28
C ALA A 352 10.61 6.29 16.79
N PRO A 353 9.92 6.10 17.93
CA PRO A 353 9.60 4.77 18.44
C PRO A 353 8.48 4.07 17.66
N VAL A 354 7.72 4.82 16.85
CA VAL A 354 6.70 4.27 15.94
C VAL A 354 6.97 4.78 14.52
N ILE A 355 6.99 3.87 13.56
CA ILE A 355 7.16 4.16 12.14
C ILE A 355 5.96 3.60 11.39
N VAL A 356 5.38 4.38 10.48
CA VAL A 356 4.21 3.97 9.68
C VAL A 356 4.55 4.08 8.20
N GLU A 357 4.51 2.95 7.51
CA GLU A 357 4.88 2.89 6.09
C GLU A 357 3.69 3.22 5.18
N GLY A 358 3.52 4.50 4.85
CA GLY A 358 2.54 4.93 3.85
C GLY A 358 2.97 4.68 2.40
N ALA A 359 4.27 4.77 2.12
CA ALA A 359 4.88 4.37 0.86
C ALA A 359 5.05 2.83 0.81
N ASN A 360 5.42 2.29 -0.36
CA ASN A 360 5.79 0.87 -0.45
C ASN A 360 7.29 0.72 -0.15
N ALA A 361 7.63 -0.21 0.74
CA ALA A 361 8.99 -0.51 1.18
C ALA A 361 9.90 0.71 1.48
N PRO A 362 9.46 1.71 2.29
CA PRO A 362 10.31 2.84 2.65
C PRO A 362 11.43 2.47 3.65
N VAL A 363 11.36 1.30 4.29
CA VAL A 363 12.41 0.78 5.18
C VAL A 363 13.06 -0.46 4.56
N THR A 364 14.39 -0.45 4.46
CA THR A 364 15.18 -1.60 4.01
C THR A 364 15.08 -2.76 5.01
N SER A 365 15.23 -4.01 4.54
CA SER A 365 15.18 -5.18 5.44
C SER A 365 16.24 -5.14 6.55
N ALA A 366 17.42 -4.59 6.28
CA ALA A 366 18.47 -4.49 7.29
C ALA A 366 18.13 -3.41 8.35
N ALA A 367 17.60 -2.25 7.93
CA ALA A 367 17.16 -1.23 8.87
C ALA A 367 15.94 -1.68 9.70
N ASP A 368 15.00 -2.40 9.07
CA ASP A 368 13.82 -2.95 9.74
C ASP A 368 14.22 -3.87 10.91
N LYS A 369 15.20 -4.75 10.67
CA LYS A 369 15.75 -5.62 11.72
C LYS A 369 16.36 -4.83 12.88
N VAL A 370 17.21 -3.84 12.59
CA VAL A 370 17.86 -3.02 13.62
C VAL A 370 16.83 -2.29 14.49
N LEU A 371 15.82 -1.67 13.87
CA LEU A 371 14.77 -0.93 14.56
C LEU A 371 13.87 -1.87 15.37
N SER A 372 13.47 -3.00 14.78
CA SER A 372 12.65 -4.01 15.45
C SER A 372 13.36 -4.60 16.67
N ASP A 373 14.67 -4.87 16.58
CA ASP A 373 15.48 -5.37 17.70
C ASP A 373 15.50 -4.37 18.87
N GLN A 374 15.43 -3.06 18.58
CA GLN A 374 15.32 -1.96 19.55
C GLN A 374 13.90 -1.76 20.11
N GLY A 375 12.89 -2.50 19.62
CA GLY A 375 11.50 -2.37 20.06
C GLY A 375 10.72 -1.25 19.37
N VAL A 376 11.25 -0.67 18.29
CA VAL A 376 10.51 0.27 17.44
C VAL A 376 9.37 -0.46 16.75
N ILE A 377 8.16 0.09 16.82
CA ILE A 377 6.99 -0.47 16.14
C ILE A 377 6.97 0.03 14.70
N ILE A 378 7.21 -0.85 13.74
CA ILE A 378 7.02 -0.57 12.32
C ILE A 378 5.66 -1.11 11.89
N ILE A 379 4.73 -0.22 11.57
CA ILE A 379 3.45 -0.57 10.92
C ILE A 379 3.74 -0.70 9.42
N PRO A 380 3.80 -1.94 8.90
CA PRO A 380 4.36 -2.22 7.58
C PRO A 380 3.42 -1.78 6.47
N ASP A 381 3.98 -1.54 5.29
CA ASP A 381 3.27 -1.09 4.09
C ASP A 381 2.12 -2.01 3.67
N ILE A 382 2.31 -3.33 3.82
CA ILE A 382 1.29 -4.35 3.54
C ILE A 382 0.02 -4.13 4.35
N LEU A 383 0.13 -3.55 5.56
CA LEU A 383 -0.96 -3.26 6.48
C LEU A 383 -1.43 -1.80 6.37
N ALA A 384 -0.50 -0.85 6.44
CA ALA A 384 -0.80 0.57 6.55
C ALA A 384 -1.41 1.17 5.27
N ASN A 385 -0.86 0.86 4.10
CA ASN A 385 -1.22 1.54 2.85
C ASN A 385 -2.35 0.82 2.07
N ALA A 386 -2.97 -0.21 2.66
CA ALA A 386 -3.98 -1.04 2.02
C ALA A 386 -5.31 -0.33 1.73
N GLY A 387 -5.55 0.87 2.27
CA GLY A 387 -6.78 1.60 2.02
C GLY A 387 -7.07 1.81 0.53
N GLY A 388 -6.03 1.99 -0.28
CA GLY A 388 -6.17 2.07 -1.74
C GLY A 388 -6.75 0.81 -2.38
N VAL A 389 -6.35 -0.39 -1.94
CA VAL A 389 -6.90 -1.64 -2.49
C VAL A 389 -8.27 -1.96 -1.92
N ILE A 390 -8.52 -1.66 -0.65
CA ILE A 390 -9.83 -1.83 -0.01
C ILE A 390 -10.88 -0.95 -0.70
N VAL A 391 -10.60 0.33 -0.94
CA VAL A 391 -11.56 1.19 -1.66
C VAL A 391 -11.65 0.84 -3.14
N SER A 392 -10.60 0.28 -3.76
CA SER A 392 -10.71 -0.31 -5.10
C SER A 392 -11.65 -1.52 -5.12
N TYR A 393 -11.66 -2.33 -4.06
CA TYR A 393 -12.62 -3.42 -3.88
C TYR A 393 -14.05 -2.88 -3.72
N LEU A 394 -14.25 -1.83 -2.91
CA LEU A 394 -15.57 -1.17 -2.80
C LEU A 394 -16.02 -0.58 -4.13
N GLU A 395 -15.13 0.01 -4.92
CA GLU A 395 -15.44 0.50 -6.27
C GLU A 395 -15.87 -0.64 -7.20
N TRP A 396 -15.18 -1.77 -7.14
CA TRP A 396 -15.54 -2.96 -7.91
C TRP A 396 -16.91 -3.51 -7.51
N LEU A 397 -17.22 -3.54 -6.21
CA LEU A 397 -18.53 -3.94 -5.68
C LEU A 397 -19.65 -3.02 -6.19
N GLN A 398 -19.45 -1.69 -6.08
CA GLN A 398 -20.39 -0.68 -6.59
C GLN A 398 -20.63 -0.84 -8.10
N GLY A 399 -19.59 -1.19 -8.85
CA GLY A 399 -19.69 -1.49 -10.28
C GLY A 399 -20.56 -2.70 -10.62
N ARG A 400 -20.65 -3.69 -9.72
CA ARG A 400 -21.49 -4.90 -9.86
C ARG A 400 -22.93 -4.66 -9.40
N GLU A 401 -23.10 -4.03 -8.24
CA GLU A 401 -24.42 -3.79 -7.64
C GLU A 401 -25.14 -2.59 -8.25
N THR A 402 -24.41 -1.72 -8.96
CA THR A 402 -24.90 -0.43 -9.48
C THR A 402 -25.43 0.51 -8.40
N GLN A 403 -25.06 0.27 -7.14
CA GLN A 403 -25.28 1.16 -6.01
C GLN A 403 -23.97 1.88 -5.70
N PHE A 404 -24.04 3.19 -5.47
CA PHE A 404 -22.88 4.00 -5.14
C PHE A 404 -22.99 4.49 -3.70
N TYR A 405 -21.88 4.41 -2.97
CA TYR A 405 -21.81 4.82 -1.59
C TYR A 405 -21.42 6.29 -1.47
N THR A 406 -21.87 6.94 -0.40
CA THR A 406 -21.34 8.25 -0.02
C THR A 406 -19.89 8.12 0.43
N GLU A 407 -19.15 9.22 0.40
CA GLU A 407 -17.76 9.25 0.87
C GLU A 407 -17.64 8.79 2.35
N GLU A 408 -18.56 9.23 3.20
CA GLU A 408 -18.63 8.82 4.60
C GLU A 408 -18.82 7.30 4.75
N GLN A 409 -19.72 6.70 3.95
CA GLN A 409 -19.92 5.26 3.93
C GLN A 409 -18.65 4.51 3.49
N VAL A 410 -17.99 5.00 2.44
CA VAL A 410 -16.72 4.41 1.96
C VAL A 410 -15.66 4.44 3.05
N PHE A 411 -15.50 5.57 3.75
CA PHE A 411 -14.49 5.68 4.81
C PHE A 411 -14.83 4.84 6.03
N LYS A 412 -16.12 4.71 6.38
CA LYS A 412 -16.56 3.79 7.43
C LYS A 412 -16.24 2.34 7.06
N MET A 413 -16.60 1.90 5.86
CA MET A 413 -16.32 0.52 5.40
C MET A 413 -14.81 0.25 5.30
N LEU A 414 -14.03 1.24 4.85
CA LEU A 414 -12.57 1.18 4.86
C LEU A 414 -12.04 0.95 6.28
N TYR A 415 -12.47 1.78 7.22
CA TYR A 415 -12.05 1.70 8.62
C TYR A 415 -12.43 0.34 9.23
N ASP A 416 -13.70 -0.08 9.08
CA ASP A 416 -14.20 -1.35 9.63
C ASP A 416 -13.41 -2.56 9.07
N LYS A 417 -13.06 -2.54 7.77
CA LYS A 417 -12.26 -3.60 7.13
C LYS A 417 -10.82 -3.63 7.67
N MET A 418 -10.18 -2.47 7.84
CA MET A 418 -8.82 -2.39 8.39
C MET A 418 -8.78 -2.78 9.86
N GLN A 419 -9.77 -2.35 10.65
CA GLN A 419 -9.94 -2.77 12.03
C GLN A 419 -10.03 -4.29 12.13
N HIS A 420 -10.86 -4.94 11.30
CA HIS A 420 -10.97 -6.39 11.31
C HIS A 420 -9.62 -7.10 11.07
N THR A 421 -8.81 -6.60 10.13
CA THR A 421 -7.46 -7.11 9.90
C THR A 421 -6.55 -6.92 11.13
N LEU A 422 -6.60 -5.75 11.76
CA LEU A 422 -5.79 -5.44 12.95
C LEU A 422 -6.20 -6.30 14.15
N ASP A 423 -7.49 -6.54 14.35
CA ASP A 423 -8.02 -7.40 15.41
C ASP A 423 -7.52 -8.85 15.28
N ALA A 424 -7.27 -9.31 14.05
CA ALA A 424 -6.72 -10.65 13.81
C ALA A 424 -5.21 -10.74 14.05
N ILE A 425 -4.46 -9.66 13.77
CA ILE A 425 -2.98 -9.68 13.77
C ILE A 425 -2.39 -9.21 15.10
N LEU A 426 -2.91 -8.11 15.66
CA LEU A 426 -2.29 -7.46 16.83
C LEU A 426 -2.20 -8.39 18.06
N PRO A 427 -3.20 -9.23 18.38
CA PRO A 427 -3.05 -10.18 19.47
C PRO A 427 -1.88 -11.15 19.26
N GLN A 428 -1.65 -11.63 18.03
CA GLN A 428 -0.50 -12.50 17.72
C GLN A 428 0.80 -11.73 17.83
N PHE A 429 0.87 -10.53 17.23
CA PHE A 429 2.05 -9.66 17.27
C PHE A 429 2.58 -9.38 18.69
N PHE A 430 1.70 -9.18 19.68
CA PHE A 430 2.11 -8.93 21.06
C PHE A 430 2.41 -10.20 21.87
N ASN A 431 2.13 -11.39 21.33
CA ASN A 431 2.46 -12.69 21.95
C ASN A 431 3.65 -13.38 21.27
N ASP A 432 3.92 -13.05 20.00
CA ASP A 432 4.99 -13.64 19.21
C ASP A 432 6.28 -12.81 19.34
N PRO A 433 7.46 -13.43 19.14
CA PRO A 433 8.75 -12.71 19.17
C PRO A 433 9.00 -11.90 17.89
N PHE A 434 8.15 -12.07 16.88
CA PHE A 434 8.34 -11.57 15.53
C PHE A 434 7.88 -10.10 15.39
N PRO A 435 8.54 -9.29 14.54
CA PRO A 435 8.05 -7.95 14.20
C PRO A 435 6.67 -7.97 13.55
N LEU A 436 5.96 -6.83 13.57
CA LEU A 436 4.60 -6.73 13.01
C LEU A 436 4.57 -7.04 11.50
N ARG A 437 5.60 -6.67 10.76
CA ARG A 437 5.74 -7.02 9.33
C ARG A 437 5.69 -8.52 9.10
N GLU A 438 6.43 -9.25 9.91
CA GLU A 438 6.55 -10.70 9.78
C GLU A 438 5.24 -11.39 10.16
N ASN A 439 4.60 -10.96 11.25
CA ASN A 439 3.25 -11.37 11.62
C ASN A 439 2.24 -11.15 10.47
N CYS A 440 2.31 -10.00 9.80
CA CYS A 440 1.45 -9.73 8.64
C CYS A 440 1.69 -10.72 7.49
N TYR A 441 2.95 -11.03 7.18
CA TYR A 441 3.26 -11.99 6.11
C TYR A 441 2.88 -13.43 6.49
N ILE A 442 3.13 -13.85 7.72
CA ILE A 442 2.70 -15.15 8.24
C ILE A 442 1.18 -15.28 8.12
N HIS A 443 0.43 -14.27 8.55
CA HIS A 443 -1.03 -14.26 8.47
C HIS A 443 -1.54 -14.35 7.02
N ALA A 444 -0.95 -13.59 6.10
CA ALA A 444 -1.30 -13.63 4.68
C ALA A 444 -1.04 -15.02 4.05
N VAL A 445 0.11 -15.62 4.34
CA VAL A 445 0.49 -16.95 3.85
C VAL A 445 -0.37 -18.03 4.49
N MET A 446 -0.69 -17.92 5.78
CA MET A 446 -1.59 -18.81 6.50
C MET A 446 -2.98 -18.86 5.84
N LYS A 447 -3.53 -17.69 5.49
CA LYS A 447 -4.82 -17.58 4.78
C LYS A 447 -4.78 -18.30 3.43
N LEU A 448 -3.78 -17.98 2.59
CA LEU A 448 -3.63 -18.59 1.27
C LEU A 448 -3.46 -20.10 1.35
N SER A 449 -2.61 -20.56 2.28
CA SER A 449 -2.31 -21.97 2.49
C SER A 449 -3.55 -22.74 2.95
N THR A 450 -4.35 -22.16 3.86
CA THR A 450 -5.62 -22.73 4.31
C THR A 450 -6.59 -22.92 3.16
N ILE A 451 -6.73 -21.93 2.27
CA ILE A 451 -7.65 -22.01 1.12
C ILE A 451 -7.14 -23.02 0.09
N LEU A 452 -5.84 -23.02 -0.23
CA LEU A 452 -5.23 -24.01 -1.12
C LEU A 452 -5.44 -25.45 -0.61
N TYR A 453 -5.24 -25.67 0.69
CA TYR A 453 -5.51 -26.94 1.33
C TYR A 453 -6.98 -27.36 1.18
N ARG A 454 -7.92 -26.45 1.49
CA ARG A 454 -9.36 -26.70 1.38
C ARG A 454 -9.83 -26.92 -0.07
N HIS A 455 -9.16 -26.34 -1.05
CA HIS A 455 -9.40 -26.58 -2.47
C HIS A 455 -8.80 -27.91 -2.97
N GLY A 456 -8.10 -28.66 -2.11
CA GLY A 456 -7.44 -29.90 -2.49
C GLY A 456 -6.24 -29.71 -3.40
N LYS A 457 -5.58 -28.54 -3.36
CA LYS A 457 -4.43 -28.21 -4.21
C LYS A 457 -3.09 -28.67 -3.63
N LEU A 458 -3.08 -29.24 -2.43
CA LEU A 458 -1.87 -29.63 -1.70
C LEU A 458 -1.69 -31.16 -1.57
N TYR A 459 -2.55 -31.95 -2.23
CA TYR A 459 -2.49 -33.41 -2.26
C TYR A 459 -1.80 -33.92 -3.51
#